data_AF-A0A2V5NLL5-F1
#
_entry.id   AF-A0A2V5NLL5-F1
#
_cell.length_a   1.000
_cell.length_b   1.000
_cell.length_c   1.000
_cell.angle_alpha   90.00
_cell.angle_beta   90.00
_cell.angle_gamma   90.00
#
_symmetry.space_group_name_H-M   'P 1'
#
loop_
_entity.id
_entity.type
_entity.pdbx_description
1 polymer ?
#
loop_
_entity_poly.entity_id
_entity_poly.type
_entity_poly.pdbx_seq_one_letter_code
_entity_poly.pdbx_strand_id
1 'polypeptide(L)'
;MADWEKTLQIQPNDADAHTCLGNALLRRGSVREAVAHYETAIALAPDDPHSRINIAWVLATAPDASIRDGIKAVEFAQQAVELSDGK
;
A
#
# COMPACT_ATOMS: atom_id res chain seq x y z
N MET A 1 -10.10 10.56 -9.33
CA MET A 1 -8.66 10.16 -9.36
C MET A 1 -7.72 11.35 -9.21
N ALA A 2 -8.14 12.59 -9.47
CA ALA A 2 -7.27 13.77 -9.47
C ALA A 2 -7.08 14.45 -8.09
N ASP A 3 -7.82 14.04 -7.05
CA ASP A 3 -7.78 14.73 -5.76
C ASP A 3 -6.58 14.31 -4.91
N TRP A 4 -6.18 13.03 -4.94
CA TRP A 4 -5.04 12.53 -4.17
C TRP A 4 -3.70 13.06 -4.67
N GLU A 5 -3.52 13.23 -5.98
CA GLU A 5 -2.30 13.82 -6.56
C GLU A 5 -2.15 15.29 -6.14
N LYS A 6 -3.26 16.04 -6.06
CA LYS A 6 -3.26 17.41 -5.51
C LYS A 6 -2.97 17.41 -4.02
N THR A 7 -3.53 16.47 -3.26
CA THR A 7 -3.21 16.30 -1.84
C THR A 7 -1.72 16.06 -1.66
N LEU A 8 -1.10 15.19 -2.47
CA LEU A 8 0.34 14.94 -2.42
C LEU A 8 1.20 16.13 -2.87
N GLN A 9 0.68 17.02 -3.73
CA GLN A 9 1.37 18.28 -4.06
C GLN A 9 1.41 19.25 -2.88
N ILE A 10 0.41 19.22 -2.00
CA ILE A 10 0.32 20.10 -0.82
C ILE A 10 0.96 19.44 0.40
N GLN A 11 0.77 18.12 0.55
CA GLN A 11 1.25 17.28 1.64
C GLN A 11 1.85 15.99 1.05
N PRO A 12 3.11 16.02 0.60
CA PRO A 12 3.77 14.84 0.03
C PRO A 12 4.02 13.72 1.03
N ASN A 13 3.83 13.97 2.32
CA ASN A 13 4.07 13.02 3.40
C ASN A 13 2.77 12.44 3.98
N ASP A 14 1.65 12.55 3.25
CA ASP A 14 0.36 12.00 3.67
C ASP A 14 0.26 10.51 3.28
N ALA A 15 0.41 9.63 4.28
CA ALA A 15 0.35 8.18 4.11
C ALA A 15 -1.02 7.68 3.62
N ASP A 16 -2.11 8.33 4.03
CA ASP A 16 -3.47 8.00 3.58
C ASP A 16 -3.66 8.37 2.12
N ALA A 17 -3.14 9.52 1.69
CA ALA A 17 -3.16 9.94 0.30
C ALA A 17 -2.36 8.97 -0.59
N HIS A 18 -1.18 8.53 -0.13
CA HIS A 18 -0.39 7.50 -0.81
C HIS A 18 -1.16 6.17 -0.92
N THR A 19 -1.80 5.72 0.15
CA THR A 19 -2.61 4.48 0.16
C THR A 19 -3.81 4.58 -0.78
N CYS A 20 -4.51 5.71 -0.77
CA CYS A 20 -5.65 5.97 -1.66
C CYS A 20 -5.23 6.03 -3.13
N LEU A 21 -4.07 6.63 -3.43
CA LEU A 21 -3.52 6.68 -4.77
C LEU A 21 -3.09 5.29 -5.24
N GLY A 22 -2.46 4.50 -4.38
CA GLY A 22 -2.15 3.10 -4.65
C GLY A 22 -3.40 2.29 -5.01
N ASN A 23 -4.47 2.43 -4.24
CA ASN A 23 -5.76 1.79 -4.54
C ASN A 23 -6.33 2.20 -5.91
N ALA A 24 -6.21 3.48 -6.26
CA ALA A 24 -6.68 4.00 -7.55
C ALA A 24 -5.84 3.45 -8.72
N LEU A 25 -4.52 3.37 -8.57
CA LEU A 25 -3.59 2.81 -9.55
C LEU A 25 -3.83 1.31 -9.74
N LEU A 26 -4.10 0.59 -8.64
CA LEU A 26 -4.41 -0.83 -8.68
C LEU A 26 -5.68 -1.10 -9.51
N ARG A 27 -6.73 -0.29 -9.33
CA ARG A 27 -7.96 -0.37 -10.14
C ARG A 27 -7.74 -0.06 -11.62
N ARG A 28 -6.70 0.73 -11.94
CA ARG A 28 -6.28 1.02 -13.32
C ARG A 28 -5.42 -0.09 -13.93
N GLY A 29 -4.98 -1.07 -13.14
CA GLY A 29 -4.04 -2.11 -13.57
C GLY A 29 -2.56 -1.70 -13.45
N SER A 30 -2.28 -0.50 -12.96
CA SER A 30 -0.92 -0.01 -12.65
C SER A 30 -0.42 -0.60 -11.33
N VAL A 31 -0.31 -1.93 -11.27
CA VAL A 31 0.01 -2.65 -10.02
C VAL A 31 1.39 -2.27 -9.48
N ARG A 32 2.40 -2.12 -10.35
CA ARG A 32 3.77 -1.76 -9.93
C ARG A 32 3.84 -0.36 -9.31
N GLU A 33 3.13 0.61 -9.89
CA GLU A 33 3.05 1.97 -9.33
C GLU A 33 2.29 1.94 -8.00
N ALA A 34 1.21 1.16 -7.91
CA ALA A 34 0.45 1.00 -6.66
C ALA A 34 1.34 0.50 -5.51
N VAL A 35 2.17 -0.53 -5.77
CA VAL A 35 3.13 -1.06 -4.78
C VAL A 35 4.08 0.02 -4.29
N ALA A 36 4.66 0.82 -5.20
CA ALA A 36 5.55 1.91 -4.80
C ALA A 36 4.87 2.94 -3.90
N HIS A 37 3.60 3.28 -4.16
CA HIS A 37 2.86 4.18 -3.28
C HIS A 37 2.55 3.56 -1.91
N TYR A 38 2.24 2.27 -1.83
CA TYR A 38 2.08 1.59 -0.54
C TYR A 38 3.39 1.52 0.25
N GLU A 39 4.54 1.28 -0.41
CA GLU A 39 5.85 1.30 0.24
C GLU A 39 6.15 2.68 0.85
N THR A 40 5.84 3.76 0.12
CA THR A 40 5.97 5.12 0.66
C THR A 40 5.02 5.35 1.84
N ALA A 41 3.77 4.88 1.76
CA ALA A 41 2.82 5.00 2.87
C ALA A 41 3.32 4.27 4.14
N ILE A 42 3.89 3.07 3.98
CA ILE A 42 4.50 2.30 5.08
C ILE A 42 5.71 3.04 5.67
N ALA A 43 6.52 3.68 4.83
CA ALA A 43 7.67 4.46 5.31
C ALA A 43 7.26 5.72 6.08
N LEU A 44 6.13 6.35 5.68
CA LEU A 44 5.59 7.55 6.33
C LEU A 44 4.83 7.24 7.62
N ALA A 45 4.09 6.13 7.64
CA ALA A 45 3.29 5.67 8.78
C ALA A 45 3.61 4.20 9.08
N PRO A 46 4.77 3.91 9.69
CA PRO A 46 5.17 2.54 10.00
C PRO A 46 4.27 1.89 11.06
N ASP A 47 3.45 2.65 11.79
CA ASP A 47 2.48 2.11 12.75
C ASP A 47 1.08 1.92 12.13
N ASP A 48 0.88 2.26 10.85
CA ASP A 48 -0.39 2.05 10.17
C ASP A 48 -0.48 0.62 9.58
N PRO A 49 -1.50 -0.17 9.98
CA PRO A 49 -1.72 -1.50 9.41
C PRO A 49 -2.37 -1.44 8.02
N HIS A 50 -3.05 -0.35 7.63
CA HIS A 50 -3.84 -0.31 6.39
C HIS A 50 -2.96 -0.42 5.13
N SER A 51 -1.86 0.32 5.06
CA SER A 51 -0.94 0.23 3.91
C SER A 51 -0.33 -1.17 3.77
N ARG A 52 -0.02 -1.83 4.90
CA ARG A 52 0.53 -3.19 4.93
C ARG A 52 -0.46 -4.25 4.46
N ILE A 53 -1.73 -4.14 4.87
CA ILE A 53 -2.79 -5.03 4.40
C ILE A 53 -2.96 -4.90 2.88
N ASN A 54 -2.95 -3.67 2.37
CA ASN A 54 -3.12 -3.42 0.95
C ASN A 54 -1.96 -3.97 0.11
N ILE A 55 -0.70 -3.74 0.51
CA ILE A 55 0.45 -4.31 -0.21
C ILE A 55 0.48 -5.85 -0.10
N ALA A 56 0.13 -6.43 1.05
CA ALA A 56 0.05 -7.87 1.23
C ALA A 56 -0.96 -8.50 0.27
N TRP A 57 -2.16 -7.90 0.17
CA TRP A 57 -3.20 -8.36 -0.74
C TRP A 57 -2.76 -8.26 -2.21
N VAL A 58 -2.09 -7.16 -2.58
CA VAL A 58 -1.56 -6.98 -3.94
C VAL A 58 -0.50 -8.03 -4.26
N LEU A 59 0.48 -8.26 -3.38
CA LEU A 59 1.52 -9.27 -3.58
C LEU A 59 0.94 -10.69 -3.62
N ALA A 60 -0.22 -10.94 -3.00
CA ALA A 60 -0.90 -12.24 -3.08
C ALA A 60 -1.73 -12.41 -4.36
N THR A 61 -2.42 -11.35 -4.82
CA THR A 61 -3.48 -11.44 -5.84
C THR A 61 -3.14 -10.79 -7.17
N ALA A 62 -1.99 -10.13 -7.30
CA ALA A 62 -1.60 -9.43 -8.51
C ALA A 62 -1.72 -10.34 -9.75
N PRO A 63 -2.38 -9.87 -10.84
CA PRO A 63 -2.54 -10.66 -12.05
C PRO A 63 -1.17 -11.02 -12.67
N ASP A 64 -0.21 -10.09 -12.59
CA ASP A 64 1.17 -10.33 -13.00
C ASP A 64 1.91 -11.19 -11.96
N ALA A 65 2.34 -12.37 -12.38
CA ALA A 65 3.11 -13.28 -11.54
C ALA A 65 4.46 -12.71 -11.10
N SER A 66 5.03 -11.77 -11.86
CA SER A 66 6.31 -11.11 -11.55
C SER A 66 6.23 -10.18 -10.35
N ILE A 67 5.01 -9.74 -9.99
CA ILE A 67 4.75 -8.89 -8.82
C ILE A 67 4.39 -9.75 -7.60
N ARG A 68 3.89 -10.97 -7.83
CA ARG A 68 3.46 -11.83 -6.73
C ARG A 68 4.65 -12.32 -5.91
N ASP A 69 4.57 -12.08 -4.61
CA ASP A 69 5.53 -12.58 -3.63
C ASP A 69 4.75 -13.02 -2.40
N GLY A 70 4.48 -14.33 -2.34
CA GLY A 70 3.70 -14.92 -1.26
C GLY A 70 4.39 -14.81 0.11
N ILE A 71 5.73 -14.80 0.13
CA ILE A 71 6.49 -14.70 1.37
C ILE A 71 6.32 -13.28 1.93
N LYS A 72 6.57 -12.26 1.10
CA LYS A 72 6.36 -10.87 1.51
C LYS A 72 4.91 -10.55 1.82
N ALA A 73 3.97 -11.15 1.09
CA ALA A 73 2.54 -10.97 1.38
C ALA A 73 2.19 -11.42 2.80
N VAL A 74 2.67 -12.60 3.22
CA VAL A 74 2.47 -13.11 4.57
C VAL A 74 3.19 -12.25 5.60
N GLU A 75 4.43 -11.82 5.31
CA GLU A 75 5.19 -10.95 6.20
C GLU A 75 4.47 -9.62 6.48
N PHE A 76 4.01 -8.92 5.45
CA PHE A 76 3.27 -7.68 5.62
C PHE A 76 1.92 -7.90 6.32
N ALA A 77 1.23 -9.01 6.06
CA ALA A 77 0.01 -9.35 6.76
C ALA A 77 0.25 -9.61 8.26
N GLN A 78 1.32 -10.33 8.61
CA GLN A 78 1.71 -10.59 9.99
C GLN A 78 2.03 -9.28 10.73
N GLN A 79 2.81 -8.40 10.11
CA GLN A 79 3.12 -7.07 10.67
C GLN A 79 1.85 -6.24 10.88
N ALA A 80 0.90 -6.29 9.95
CA ALA A 80 -0.36 -5.57 10.12
C ALA A 80 -1.19 -6.12 11.28
N VAL A 81 -1.20 -7.44 11.48
CA VAL A 81 -1.87 -8.08 12.62
C VAL A 81 -1.21 -7.66 13.93
N GLU A 82 0.11 -7.71 14.02
CA GLU A 82 0.85 -7.27 15.22
C GLU A 82 0.56 -5.80 15.58
N LEU A 83 0.45 -4.92 14.58
CA LEU A 83 0.12 -3.51 14.78
C LEU A 83 -1.35 -3.28 15.18
N SER A 84 -2.25 -4.21 14.85
CA SER A 84 -3.68 -4.12 15.17
C SER A 84 -4.07 -4.81 16.49
N ASP A 85 -3.34 -5.84 16.91
CA ASP A 85 -3.49 -6.51 18.22
C ASP A 85 -2.79 -5.75 19.36
N GLY A 86 -1.97 -4.74 19.04
CA GLY A 86 -1.18 -3.96 20.01
C GLY A 86 -1.90 -2.77 20.68
N LYS A 87 -3.24 -2.66 20.60
CA LYS A 87 -4.02 -1.55 21.19
C LYS A 87 -4.98 -1.99 22.30
#